data_AF-A0A497AVQ4-F1
#
_entry.id   AF-A0A497AVQ4-F1
#
_cell.length_a   1.000
_cell.length_b   1.000
_cell.length_c   1.000
_cell.angle_alpha   90.00
_cell.angle_beta   90.00
_cell.angle_gamma   90.00
#
_symmetry.space_group_name_H-M   'P 1'
#
loop_
_entity.id
_entity.type
_entity.pdbx_description
1 polymer ?
#
loop_
_entity_poly.entity_id
_entity_poly.type
_entity_poly.pdbx_seq_one_letter_code
_entity_poly.pdbx_strand_id
1 'polypeptide(L)'
;MSIPYYPGCTLSTKAKNYDRSGRAVAESLGMPLEELAEWQCCGATFPLVLDDSLALIAPTRILYQAQQAGERADSPKPLATLCAICFHVLRRSQALLERDPEMLERINWFTEQEYKGKVHVAHFLEILRDDLGWEALAEKIARPLTGLQVAPYYGCLLLRPYDE
;
A
#
# COMPACT_ATOMS: atom_id res chain seq x y z
N MET A 1 -13.90 11.65 -0.32
CA MET A 1 -12.77 11.56 0.64
C MET A 1 -11.68 10.74 -0.01
N SER A 2 -10.43 11.20 0.06
CA SER A 2 -9.27 10.56 -0.56
C SER A 2 -8.73 9.38 0.25
N ILE A 3 -8.04 8.46 -0.43
CA ILE A 3 -7.31 7.34 0.18
C ILE A 3 -5.82 7.69 0.14
N PRO A 4 -5.09 7.65 1.27
CA PRO A 4 -3.64 7.84 1.29
C PRO A 4 -2.93 6.86 0.34
N TYR A 5 -1.96 7.34 -0.42
CA TYR A 5 -1.38 6.60 -1.53
C TYR A 5 0.15 6.66 -1.53
N TYR A 6 0.76 5.49 -1.67
CA TYR A 6 2.19 5.31 -1.84
C TYR A 6 2.50 4.76 -3.24
N PRO A 7 3.01 5.60 -4.17
CA PRO A 7 3.38 5.15 -5.51
C PRO A 7 4.67 4.31 -5.50
N GLY A 8 5.60 4.62 -4.61
CA GLY A 8 6.92 4.02 -4.60
C GLY A 8 7.78 4.41 -5.81
N CYS A 9 9.04 3.95 -5.81
CA CYS A 9 10.05 4.47 -6.73
C CYS A 9 9.77 4.17 -8.22
N THR A 10 9.32 2.95 -8.56
CA THR A 10 9.13 2.54 -9.96
C THR A 10 7.97 3.28 -10.61
N LEU A 11 6.82 3.40 -9.94
CA LEU A 11 5.65 4.09 -10.49
C LEU A 11 5.90 5.59 -10.62
N SER A 12 6.61 6.21 -9.66
CA SER A 12 6.96 7.64 -9.73
C SER A 12 8.00 7.96 -10.81
N THR A 13 8.80 7.01 -11.28
CA THR A 13 9.93 7.29 -12.20
C THR A 13 9.85 6.61 -13.57
N LYS A 14 9.59 5.31 -13.62
CA LYS A 14 9.64 4.49 -14.85
C LYS A 14 8.25 4.11 -15.35
N ALA A 15 7.37 3.70 -14.45
CA ALA A 15 6.02 3.24 -14.76
C ALA A 15 4.96 4.34 -14.52
N LYS A 16 5.27 5.59 -14.88
CA LYS A 16 4.39 6.76 -14.67
C LYS A 16 3.01 6.61 -15.33
N ASN A 17 2.93 5.91 -16.46
CA ASN A 17 1.66 5.63 -17.12
C ASN A 17 0.77 4.71 -16.29
N TYR A 18 1.37 3.79 -15.53
CA TYR A 18 0.61 2.91 -14.64
C TYR A 18 0.11 3.67 -13.42
N ASP A 19 0.94 4.51 -12.79
CA ASP A 19 0.51 5.42 -11.72
C ASP A 19 -0.65 6.32 -12.16
N ARG A 20 -0.48 7.01 -13.29
CA ARG A 20 -1.49 7.94 -13.83
C ARG A 20 -2.81 7.23 -14.12
N SER A 21 -2.76 6.05 -14.76
CA SER A 21 -3.99 5.30 -15.06
C SER A 21 -4.67 4.77 -13.81
N GLY A 22 -3.90 4.29 -12.83
CA GLY A 22 -4.40 3.87 -11.52
C GLY A 22 -5.16 4.97 -10.78
N ARG A 23 -4.55 6.15 -10.65
CA ARG A 23 -5.17 7.31 -10.02
C ARG A 23 -6.43 7.78 -10.76
N ALA A 24 -6.38 7.83 -12.09
CA ALA A 24 -7.53 8.20 -12.90
C ALA A 24 -8.71 7.23 -12.72
N VAL A 25 -8.42 5.91 -12.65
CA VAL A 25 -9.45 4.90 -12.35
C VAL A 25 -10.02 5.14 -10.95
N ALA A 26 -9.17 5.31 -9.93
CA ALA A 26 -9.62 5.54 -8.56
C ALA A 26 -10.49 6.80 -8.43
N GLU A 27 -10.10 7.90 -9.09
CA GLU A 27 -10.89 9.13 -9.15
C GLU A 27 -12.24 8.92 -9.83
N SER A 28 -12.27 8.21 -10.97
CA SER A 28 -13.53 7.89 -11.68
C SER A 28 -14.50 7.02 -10.86
N LEU A 29 -13.95 6.25 -9.91
CA LEU A 29 -14.73 5.43 -8.97
C LEU A 29 -15.11 6.17 -7.68
N GLY A 30 -14.77 7.45 -7.55
CA GLY A 30 -15.08 8.25 -6.34
C GLY A 30 -14.15 7.98 -5.16
N MET A 31 -12.99 7.35 -5.39
CA MET A 31 -11.99 6.99 -4.40
C MET A 31 -10.62 7.59 -4.74
N PRO A 32 -10.49 8.94 -4.83
CA PRO A 32 -9.25 9.56 -5.29
C PRO A 32 -8.07 9.18 -4.40
N LEU A 33 -6.92 8.89 -5.03
CA LEU A 33 -5.68 8.52 -4.36
C LEU A 33 -4.84 9.77 -4.08
N GLU A 34 -4.62 10.07 -2.81
CA GLU A 34 -3.82 11.22 -2.36
C GLU A 34 -2.43 10.76 -1.95
N GLU A 35 -1.42 11.22 -2.68
CA GLU A 35 -0.03 10.82 -2.41
C GLU A 35 0.45 11.33 -1.05
N LEU A 36 1.16 10.48 -0.31
CA LEU A 36 1.83 10.88 0.92
C LEU A 36 2.78 12.07 0.65
N ALA A 37 2.74 13.08 1.52
CA ALA A 37 3.56 14.29 1.36
C ALA A 37 5.06 13.99 1.35
N GLU A 38 5.49 12.99 2.12
CA GLU A 38 6.85 12.51 2.17
C GLU A 38 6.89 10.98 2.16
N TRP A 39 7.81 10.42 1.39
CA TRP A 39 8.07 8.98 1.36
C TRP A 39 9.44 8.69 0.74
N GLN A 40 9.90 7.46 0.94
CA GLN A 40 11.14 6.92 0.35
C GLN A 40 10.89 5.52 -0.22
N CYS A 41 11.92 4.89 -0.78
CA CYS A 41 11.81 3.51 -1.25
C CYS A 41 11.43 2.56 -0.10
N CYS A 42 10.53 1.62 -0.34
CA CYS A 42 10.12 0.59 0.62
C CYS A 42 11.24 -0.40 0.99
N GLY A 43 12.37 -0.40 0.25
CA GLY A 43 13.47 -1.36 0.42
C GLY A 43 13.48 -2.49 -0.60
N ALA A 44 12.44 -2.59 -1.46
CA ALA A 44 12.27 -3.53 -2.58
C ALA A 44 12.23 -5.03 -2.23
N THR A 45 12.77 -5.44 -1.09
CA THR A 45 12.74 -6.81 -0.59
C THR A 45 12.46 -6.80 0.91
N PHE A 46 11.54 -7.65 1.35
CA PHE A 46 11.29 -7.86 2.77
C PHE A 46 12.46 -8.64 3.39
N PRO A 47 13.00 -8.24 4.56
CA PRO A 47 14.09 -8.96 5.19
C PRO A 47 13.67 -10.35 5.63
N LEU A 48 14.49 -11.36 5.32
CA LEU A 48 14.27 -12.74 5.80
C LEU A 48 14.91 -12.98 7.18
N VAL A 49 15.84 -12.11 7.56
CA VAL A 49 16.50 -12.09 8.88
C VAL A 49 15.70 -11.12 9.73
N LEU A 50 14.87 -11.65 10.62
CA LEU A 50 13.83 -10.87 11.30
C LEU A 50 14.35 -10.06 12.49
N ASP A 51 15.55 -10.35 12.99
CA ASP A 51 16.24 -9.61 14.05
C ASP A 51 16.96 -8.34 13.53
N ASP A 52 17.03 -8.15 12.21
CA ASP A 52 17.59 -6.94 11.60
C ASP A 52 16.59 -5.78 11.62
N SER A 53 16.66 -4.97 12.68
CA SER A 53 15.84 -3.76 12.81
C SER A 53 16.13 -2.71 11.73
N LEU A 54 17.35 -2.68 11.16
CA LEU A 54 17.73 -1.65 10.19
C LEU A 54 16.95 -1.80 8.88
N ALA A 55 16.75 -3.04 8.44
CA ALA A 55 15.99 -3.35 7.23
C ALA A 55 14.51 -2.92 7.31
N LEU A 56 13.97 -2.79 8.54
CA LEU A 56 12.58 -2.36 8.77
C LEU A 56 12.41 -0.85 8.92
N ILE A 57 13.49 -0.06 9.03
CA ILE A 57 13.40 1.40 9.20
C ILE A 57 12.68 2.05 8.01
N ALA A 58 13.11 1.73 6.79
CA ALA A 58 12.57 2.33 5.58
C ALA A 58 11.05 2.10 5.41
N PRO A 59 10.53 0.86 5.51
CA PRO A 59 9.09 0.63 5.47
C PRO A 59 8.36 1.22 6.70
N THR A 60 8.93 1.16 7.90
CA THR A 60 8.29 1.72 9.11
C THR A 60 8.07 3.23 9.00
N ARG A 61 9.03 3.97 8.46
CA ARG A 61 8.89 5.40 8.19
C ARG A 61 7.75 5.70 7.21
N ILE A 62 7.52 4.86 6.20
CA ILE A 62 6.38 5.00 5.27
C ILE A 62 5.06 4.75 6.01
N LEU A 63 5.01 3.72 6.87
CA LEU A 63 3.84 3.44 7.71
C LEU A 63 3.57 4.60 8.69
N TYR A 64 4.60 5.20 9.28
CA TYR A 64 4.47 6.40 10.08
C TYR A 64 3.86 7.56 9.27
N GLN A 65 4.35 7.85 8.05
CA GLN A 65 3.77 8.91 7.21
C GLN A 65 2.31 8.64 6.87
N ALA A 66 1.94 7.38 6.62
CA ALA A 66 0.55 6.98 6.42
C ALA A 66 -0.30 7.14 7.68
N GLN A 67 0.24 6.87 8.87
CA GLN A 67 -0.42 7.14 10.14
C GLN A 67 -0.72 8.64 10.27
N GLN A 68 0.27 9.50 10.00
CA GLN A 68 0.08 10.95 10.07
C GLN A 68 -0.97 11.46 9.07
N ALA A 69 -1.05 10.85 7.88
CA ALA A 69 -2.10 11.15 6.91
C ALA A 69 -3.47 10.69 7.40
N GLY A 70 -3.56 9.49 8.00
CA GLY A 70 -4.80 8.92 8.53
C GLY A 70 -5.34 9.64 9.77
N GLU A 71 -4.47 10.14 10.67
CA GLU A 71 -4.87 10.93 11.84
C GLU A 71 -5.53 12.26 11.47
N ARG A 72 -5.31 12.75 10.25
CA ARG A 72 -5.95 13.97 9.69
C ARG A 72 -7.27 13.67 8.98
N ALA A 73 -7.59 12.40 8.76
CA ALA A 73 -8.76 11.99 8.00
C ALA A 73 -9.98 11.76 8.92
N ASP A 74 -11.18 12.03 8.39
CA ASP A 74 -12.45 11.86 9.11
C ASP A 74 -12.77 10.38 9.42
N SER A 75 -12.09 9.44 8.77
CA SER A 75 -12.30 8.00 8.94
C SER A 75 -10.99 7.24 8.66
N PRO A 76 -10.78 6.08 9.30
CA PRO A 76 -9.61 5.25 9.00
C PRO A 76 -9.69 4.75 7.56
N LYS A 77 -8.61 4.93 6.81
CA LYS A 77 -8.44 4.46 5.43
C LYS A 77 -7.14 3.66 5.30
N PRO A 78 -7.09 2.66 4.42
CA PRO A 78 -5.86 1.96 4.15
C PRO A 78 -4.83 2.88 3.47
N LEU A 79 -3.55 2.60 3.66
CA LEU A 79 -2.51 3.07 2.76
C LEU A 79 -2.57 2.25 1.47
N ALA A 80 -3.01 2.88 0.38
CA ALA A 80 -3.07 2.25 -0.93
C ALA A 80 -1.69 2.22 -1.61
N THR A 81 -1.43 1.15 -2.36
CA THR A 81 -0.36 1.11 -3.37
C THR A 81 -0.77 0.29 -4.58
N LEU A 82 -0.18 0.58 -5.74
CA LEU A 82 -0.37 -0.18 -6.99
C LEU A 82 0.80 -1.11 -7.30
N CYS A 83 1.88 -1.05 -6.52
CA CYS A 83 3.05 -1.88 -6.74
C CYS A 83 2.98 -3.11 -5.83
N ALA A 84 2.91 -4.30 -6.43
CA ALA A 84 2.90 -5.56 -5.68
C ALA A 84 4.12 -5.75 -4.76
N ILE A 85 5.30 -5.24 -5.14
CA ILE A 85 6.50 -5.28 -4.30
C ILE A 85 6.35 -4.35 -3.09
N CYS A 86 5.88 -3.12 -3.32
CA CYS A 86 5.66 -2.15 -2.24
C CYS A 86 4.59 -2.65 -1.27
N PHE A 87 3.49 -3.19 -1.81
CA PHE A 87 2.43 -3.84 -1.04
C PHE A 87 3.01 -4.94 -0.15
N HIS A 88 3.74 -5.88 -0.75
CA HIS A 88 4.37 -6.99 -0.03
C HIS A 88 5.28 -6.51 1.11
N VAL A 89 6.20 -5.60 0.84
CA VAL A 89 7.12 -5.14 1.88
C VAL A 89 6.36 -4.44 3.01
N LEU A 90 5.48 -3.51 2.68
CA LEU A 90 4.76 -2.72 3.68
C LEU A 90 3.77 -3.54 4.50
N ARG A 91 2.99 -4.44 3.86
CA ARG A 91 2.03 -5.32 4.56
C ARG A 91 2.75 -6.27 5.52
N ARG A 92 3.86 -6.86 5.08
CA ARG A 92 4.65 -7.76 5.93
C ARG A 92 5.37 -7.02 7.06
N SER A 93 5.89 -5.82 6.80
CA SER A 93 6.47 -4.98 7.86
C SER A 93 5.41 -4.57 8.89
N GLN A 94 4.21 -4.21 8.45
CA GLN A 94 3.07 -3.97 9.34
C GLN A 94 2.79 -5.20 10.20
N ALA A 95 2.62 -6.39 9.60
CA ALA A 95 2.31 -7.62 10.32
C ALA A 95 3.42 -8.03 11.31
N LEU A 96 4.69 -7.86 10.95
CA LEU A 96 5.82 -8.16 11.83
C LEU A 96 5.81 -7.22 13.05
N LEU A 97 5.68 -5.90 12.83
CA LEU A 97 5.71 -4.91 13.91
C LEU A 97 4.50 -4.99 14.83
N GLU A 98 3.36 -5.48 14.33
CA GLU A 98 2.19 -5.78 15.15
C GLU A 98 2.45 -6.98 16.08
N ARG A 99 3.21 -7.98 15.61
CA ARG A 99 3.54 -9.21 16.36
C ARG A 99 4.75 -9.05 17.29
N ASP A 100 5.62 -8.09 17.03
CA ASP A 100 6.87 -7.85 17.78
C ASP A 100 6.95 -6.40 18.32
N PRO A 101 6.35 -6.13 19.50
CA PRO A 101 6.38 -4.81 20.13
C PRO A 101 7.80 -4.33 20.50
N GLU A 102 8.73 -5.23 20.82
CA GLU A 102 10.10 -4.86 21.16
C GLU A 102 10.85 -4.33 19.94
N MET A 103 10.64 -4.97 18.77
CA MET A 103 11.16 -4.47 17.51
C MET A 103 10.57 -3.10 17.15
N LEU A 104 9.26 -2.93 17.34
CA LEU A 104 8.59 -1.64 17.10
C LEU A 104 9.15 -0.54 17.99
N GLU A 105 9.31 -0.80 19.30
CA GLU A 105 9.88 0.16 20.26
C GLU A 105 11.32 0.54 19.87
N ARG A 106 12.14 -0.45 19.50
CA ARG A 106 13.52 -0.21 19.05
C ARG A 106 13.58 0.68 17.81
N ILE A 107 12.71 0.43 16.83
CA ILE A 107 12.67 1.24 15.60
C ILE A 107 12.19 2.65 15.91
N ASN A 108 11.11 2.80 16.70
CA ASN A 108 10.60 4.12 17.11
C ASN A 108 11.66 4.93 17.88
N TRP A 109 12.41 4.28 18.78
CA TRP A 109 13.53 4.90 19.48
C TRP A 109 14.62 5.39 18.52
N PHE A 110 15.00 4.56 17.53
CA PHE A 110 16.04 4.94 16.56
C PHE A 110 15.59 6.03 15.58
N THR A 111 14.32 6.00 15.15
CA THR A 111 13.80 6.95 14.17
C THR A 111 13.31 8.26 14.77
N GLU A 112 13.10 8.30 16.10
CA GLU A 112 12.41 9.38 16.81
C GLU A 112 11.01 9.65 16.25
N GLN A 113 10.37 8.61 15.70
CA GLN A 113 9.04 8.66 15.10
C GLN A 113 8.16 7.59 15.73
N GLU A 114 7.06 8.01 16.35
CA GLU A 114 6.16 7.08 17.04
C GLU A 114 5.15 6.45 16.06
N TYR A 115 5.53 5.32 15.46
CA TYR A 115 4.59 4.47 14.75
C TYR A 115 3.85 3.54 15.72
N LYS A 116 2.52 3.50 15.65
CA LYS A 116 1.66 2.75 16.59
C LYS A 116 1.33 1.34 16.14
N GLY A 117 1.81 0.89 14.98
CA GLY A 117 1.53 -0.46 14.47
C GLY A 117 0.13 -0.67 13.89
N LYS A 118 -0.65 0.39 13.65
CA LYS A 118 -2.09 0.27 13.30
C LYS A 118 -2.44 0.64 11.85
N VAL A 119 -1.47 1.04 11.03
CA VAL A 119 -1.76 1.36 9.64
C VAL A 119 -2.09 0.08 8.90
N HIS A 120 -3.23 0.06 8.20
CA HIS A 120 -3.57 -1.02 7.30
C HIS A 120 -3.08 -0.67 5.89
N VAL A 121 -2.20 -1.49 5.32
CA VAL A 121 -1.71 -1.33 3.94
C VAL A 121 -2.60 -2.12 3.01
N ALA A 122 -3.09 -1.58 1.90
CA ALA A 122 -3.87 -2.35 0.91
C ALA A 122 -3.30 -2.17 -0.51
N HIS A 123 -3.35 -3.25 -1.29
CA HIS A 123 -3.17 -3.10 -2.74
C HIS A 123 -4.44 -2.52 -3.35
N PHE A 124 -4.33 -1.71 -4.41
CA PHE A 124 -5.52 -1.11 -5.03
C PHE A 124 -6.56 -2.15 -5.49
N LEU A 125 -6.12 -3.34 -5.91
CA LEU A 125 -7.02 -4.45 -6.24
C LEU A 125 -7.82 -4.98 -5.02
N GLU A 126 -7.25 -4.93 -3.81
CA GLU A 126 -7.99 -5.30 -2.59
C GLU A 126 -9.06 -4.27 -2.29
N ILE A 127 -8.75 -2.97 -2.42
CA ILE A 127 -9.73 -1.88 -2.27
C ILE A 127 -10.88 -2.06 -3.27
N LEU A 128 -10.59 -2.39 -4.53
CA LEU A 128 -11.63 -2.65 -5.53
C LEU A 128 -12.50 -3.87 -5.18
N ARG A 129 -11.91 -4.93 -4.61
CA ARG A 129 -12.60 -6.16 -4.24
C ARG A 129 -13.45 -6.00 -2.98
N ASP A 130 -12.87 -5.44 -1.93
CA ASP A 130 -13.38 -5.50 -0.56
C ASP A 130 -14.15 -4.24 -0.17
N ASP A 131 -13.70 -3.06 -0.62
CA ASP A 131 -14.33 -1.78 -0.26
C ASP A 131 -15.39 -1.34 -1.29
N LEU A 132 -15.09 -1.48 -2.60
CA LEU A 132 -16.03 -1.14 -3.67
C LEU A 132 -16.95 -2.31 -4.02
N GLY A 133 -16.37 -3.50 -4.20
CA GLY A 133 -17.07 -4.69 -4.64
C GLY A 133 -17.28 -4.77 -6.16
N TRP A 134 -17.37 -6.00 -6.66
CA TRP A 134 -17.47 -6.27 -8.11
C TRP A 134 -18.76 -5.79 -8.75
N GLU A 135 -19.87 -5.80 -8.02
CA GLU A 135 -21.16 -5.32 -8.51
C GLU A 135 -21.12 -3.81 -8.78
N ALA A 136 -20.70 -3.02 -7.79
CA ALA A 136 -20.56 -1.57 -7.94
C ALA A 136 -19.51 -1.20 -9.01
N LEU A 137 -18.41 -1.97 -9.12
CA LEU A 137 -17.43 -1.78 -10.19
C LEU A 137 -18.05 -2.01 -11.58
N ALA A 138 -18.88 -3.05 -11.73
CA ALA A 138 -19.53 -3.37 -12.99
C ALA A 138 -20.49 -2.25 -13.45
N GLU A 139 -21.22 -1.63 -12.53
CA GLU A 139 -22.09 -0.48 -12.82
C GLU A 139 -21.34 0.76 -13.34
N LYS A 140 -20.05 0.88 -13.03
CA LYS A 140 -19.20 2.00 -13.48
C LYS A 140 -18.56 1.75 -14.85
N ILE A 141 -18.75 0.58 -15.46
CA ILE A 141 -18.16 0.25 -16.76
C ILE A 141 -18.87 1.03 -17.87
N ALA A 142 -18.20 2.07 -18.40
CA ALA A 142 -18.71 2.84 -19.53
C ALA A 142 -18.45 2.19 -20.90
N ARG A 143 -17.36 1.43 -21.03
CA ARG A 143 -16.95 0.77 -22.28
C ARG A 143 -16.48 -0.66 -21.99
N PRO A 144 -17.36 -1.66 -22.17
CA PRO A 144 -16.99 -3.06 -21.98
C PRO A 144 -15.87 -3.47 -22.94
N LEU A 145 -14.86 -4.19 -22.44
CA LEU A 145 -13.79 -4.77 -23.24
C LEU A 145 -14.18 -6.17 -23.76
N THR A 146 -15.43 -6.34 -24.17
CA THR A 146 -15.98 -7.63 -24.61
C THR A 146 -15.16 -8.20 -25.76
N GLY A 147 -14.72 -9.45 -25.61
CA GLY A 147 -13.88 -10.14 -26.61
C GLY A 147 -12.38 -9.95 -26.44
N LEU A 148 -11.93 -9.08 -25.52
CA LEU A 148 -10.50 -9.01 -25.17
C LEU A 148 -10.09 -10.23 -24.35
N GLN A 149 -9.14 -11.00 -24.86
CA GLN A 149 -8.54 -12.10 -24.12
C GLN A 149 -7.43 -11.55 -23.22
N VAL A 150 -7.54 -11.77 -21.91
CA VAL A 150 -6.58 -11.30 -20.91
C VAL A 150 -6.03 -12.49 -20.14
N ALA A 151 -4.71 -12.57 -20.00
CA ALA A 151 -4.04 -13.49 -19.10
C ALA A 151 -3.59 -12.71 -17.84
N PRO A 152 -4.35 -12.77 -16.73
CA PRO A 152 -4.01 -12.01 -15.53
C PRO A 152 -2.73 -12.55 -14.90
N TYR A 153 -1.74 -11.68 -14.73
CA TYR A 153 -0.50 -11.98 -14.03
C TYR A 153 -0.47 -11.25 -12.69
N TYR A 154 -0.77 -11.98 -11.61
CA TYR A 154 -0.77 -11.43 -10.25
C TYR A 154 0.65 -11.27 -9.68
N GLY A 155 1.61 -12.03 -10.22
CA GLY A 155 2.93 -12.19 -9.61
C GLY A 155 2.87 -12.93 -8.26
N CYS A 156 4.04 -13.19 -7.68
CA CYS A 156 4.12 -13.92 -6.41
C CYS A 156 3.78 -13.02 -5.22
N LEU A 157 4.30 -11.79 -5.22
CA LEU A 157 4.33 -10.89 -4.06
C LEU A 157 2.98 -10.23 -3.75
N LEU A 158 2.04 -10.24 -4.69
CA LEU A 158 0.69 -9.74 -4.44
C LEU A 158 -0.15 -10.69 -3.58
N LEU A 159 0.11 -12.00 -3.67
CA LEU A 159 -0.73 -13.05 -3.09
C LEU A 159 -0.01 -13.88 -2.02
N ARG A 160 1.29 -13.68 -1.81
CA ARG A 160 2.10 -14.46 -0.89
C ARG A 160 2.91 -13.55 0.02
N PRO A 161 3.16 -13.95 1.29
CA PRO A 161 2.55 -15.12 1.95
C PRO A 161 1.04 -14.89 2.19
N TYR A 162 0.26 -15.98 2.25
CA TYR A 162 -1.20 -15.88 2.35
C TYR A 162 -1.68 -15.48 3.75
N ASP A 163 -0.88 -15.80 4.77
CA ASP A 163 -1.21 -15.65 6.19
C ASP A 163 -0.63 -14.37 6.83
N GLU A 164 -0.13 -13.42 6.02
CA GLU A 164 0.35 -12.10 6.47
C GLU A 164 -0.40 -10.94 5.79
#